data_AF-A0AAV5WZ18-F1
#
_entry.id   AF-A0AAV5WZ18-F1
#
_cell.length_a   1.000
_cell.length_b   1.000
_cell.length_c   1.000
_cell.angle_alpha   90.00
_cell.angle_beta   90.00
_cell.angle_gamma   90.00
#
_symmetry.space_group_name_H-M   'P 1'
#
loop_
_entity.id
_entity.type
_entity.pdbx_description
1 polymer ?
#
loop_
_entity_poly.entity_id
_entity_poly.type
_entity_poly.pdbx_seq_one_letter_code
_entity_poly.pdbx_strand_id
1 'polypeptide(L)'
;FCFSIDKNASQLFHEQLFALEKCLPNVFISKTVHEFDSAGHNQNEAHLDCLRSVRNRKWEYAMLLQSLDVMIKTHYQMTEILKIYGGANDIQTQLCPDDRCIDSLETNLGKLRLCPKNLKGEEMDKCKASSIKWGKGSMQVILSRAAVDYIFDQIDVFPLIKEMNDMGYGVDEQLYQSLHVTPEIGLPGGFHYKCRGNRDNQYISR
;
A
#
# COMPACT_ATOMS: atom_id res chain seq x y z
N PHE A 1 -0.34 -11.38 -12.14
CA PHE A 1 -1.31 -11.50 -11.05
C PHE A 1 -0.63 -12.21 -9.90
N CYS A 2 -0.71 -11.65 -8.70
CA CYS A 2 -0.28 -12.35 -7.51
C CYS A 2 -1.48 -12.47 -6.56
N PHE A 3 -1.64 -13.64 -5.97
CA PHE A 3 -2.70 -13.91 -5.00
C PHE A 3 -2.08 -14.23 -3.64
N SER A 4 -2.62 -13.64 -2.59
CA SER A 4 -2.40 -14.11 -1.22
C SER A 4 -3.63 -14.86 -0.77
N ILE A 5 -3.45 -16.00 -0.13
CA ILE A 5 -4.54 -16.89 0.29
C ILE A 5 -4.62 -16.87 1.81
N ASP A 6 -5.84 -16.75 2.32
CA ASP A 6 -6.11 -16.83 3.76
C ASP A 6 -5.67 -18.19 4.31
N LYS A 7 -4.97 -18.17 5.45
CA LYS A 7 -4.61 -19.36 6.22
C LYS A 7 -5.80 -20.26 6.52
N ASN A 8 -6.95 -19.67 6.78
CA ASN A 8 -8.18 -20.35 7.18
C ASN A 8 -9.00 -20.84 5.99
N ALA A 9 -8.60 -20.54 4.74
CA ALA A 9 -9.23 -21.10 3.56
C ALA A 9 -9.04 -22.62 3.49
N SER A 10 -10.04 -23.33 2.96
CA SER A 10 -10.00 -24.80 2.86
C SER A 10 -8.77 -25.30 2.09
N GLN A 11 -8.26 -26.48 2.47
CA GLN A 11 -7.15 -27.13 1.75
C GLN A 11 -7.43 -27.25 0.24
N LEU A 12 -8.66 -27.62 -0.14
CA LEU A 12 -9.04 -27.72 -1.55
C LEU A 12 -8.88 -26.38 -2.30
N PHE A 13 -9.21 -25.26 -1.66
CA PHE A 13 -9.04 -23.93 -2.24
C PHE A 13 -7.56 -23.58 -2.48
N HIS A 14 -6.71 -23.87 -1.50
CA HIS A 14 -5.26 -23.74 -1.62
C HIS A 14 -4.74 -24.57 -2.80
N GLU A 15 -5.09 -25.85 -2.87
CA GLU A 15 -4.67 -26.76 -3.94
C GLU A 15 -5.09 -26.28 -5.33
N GLN A 16 -6.32 -25.76 -5.47
CA GLN A 16 -6.82 -25.21 -6.72
C GLN A 16 -6.05 -23.96 -7.17
N LEU A 17 -5.71 -23.06 -6.25
CA LEU A 17 -4.92 -21.86 -6.57
C LEU A 17 -3.47 -22.20 -6.92
N PHE A 18 -2.85 -23.17 -6.23
CA PHE A 18 -1.53 -23.67 -6.63
C PHE A 18 -1.56 -24.39 -7.99
N ALA A 19 -2.67 -25.06 -8.34
CA ALA A 19 -2.84 -25.62 -9.68
C ALA A 19 -2.96 -24.50 -10.74
N LEU A 20 -3.67 -23.41 -10.44
CA LEU A 20 -3.77 -22.24 -11.32
C LEU A 20 -2.42 -21.63 -11.64
N GLU A 21 -1.55 -21.48 -10.63
CA GLU A 21 -0.17 -21.00 -10.79
C GLU A 21 0.64 -21.85 -11.77
N LYS A 22 0.51 -23.18 -11.69
CA LYS A 22 1.21 -24.11 -12.60
C LYS A 22 0.73 -23.98 -14.04
N CYS A 23 -0.53 -23.58 -14.25
CA CYS A 23 -1.14 -23.44 -15.56
C CYS A 23 -0.84 -22.11 -16.25
N LEU A 24 -0.59 -21.04 -15.51
CA LEU A 24 -0.46 -19.68 -16.05
C LEU A 24 0.87 -19.03 -15.63
N PRO A 25 1.80 -18.75 -16.57
CA PRO A 25 3.16 -18.30 -16.23
C PRO A 25 3.25 -16.88 -15.63
N ASN A 26 2.14 -16.13 -15.66
CA ASN A 26 2.00 -14.78 -15.12
C ASN A 26 1.11 -14.73 -13.86
N VAL A 27 0.73 -15.90 -13.32
CA VAL A 27 0.07 -16.04 -12.03
C VAL A 27 1.10 -16.49 -11.00
N PHE A 28 1.02 -15.92 -9.80
CA PHE A 28 1.89 -16.24 -8.68
C PHE A 28 1.02 -16.37 -7.43
N ILE A 29 1.32 -17.35 -6.58
CA ILE A 29 0.71 -17.45 -5.25
C ILE A 29 1.77 -17.10 -4.22
N SER A 30 1.43 -16.18 -3.30
CA SER A 30 2.29 -15.86 -2.17
C SER A 30 2.53 -17.12 -1.34
N LYS A 31 3.79 -17.42 -1.05
CA LYS A 31 4.18 -18.55 -0.20
C LYS A 31 3.99 -18.24 1.29
N THR A 32 3.98 -16.96 1.65
CA THR A 32 3.65 -16.51 3.00
C THR A 32 2.15 -16.60 3.15
N VAL A 33 1.71 -17.30 4.19
CA VAL A 33 0.30 -17.46 4.52
C VAL A 33 -0.02 -16.53 5.68
N HIS A 34 -1.06 -15.73 5.50
CA HIS A 34 -1.52 -14.75 6.48
C HIS A 34 -2.93 -15.12 6.93
N GLU A 35 -3.26 -14.80 8.17
CA GLU A 35 -4.62 -14.89 8.69
C GLU A 35 -5.28 -13.52 8.52
N PHE A 36 -6.44 -13.49 7.85
CA PHE A 36 -7.16 -12.26 7.60
C PHE A 36 -8.43 -12.19 8.43
N ASP A 37 -8.86 -10.97 8.71
CA ASP A 37 -10.16 -10.70 9.31
C ASP A 37 -10.82 -9.47 8.69
N SER A 38 -12.07 -9.22 9.10
CA SER A 38 -12.85 -8.07 8.65
C SER A 38 -12.36 -6.73 9.22
N ALA A 39 -11.40 -6.74 10.14
CA ALA A 39 -10.74 -5.56 10.69
C ALA A 39 -9.50 -5.16 9.87
N GLY A 40 -9.11 -5.95 8.86
CA GLY A 40 -8.05 -5.59 7.93
C GLY A 40 -6.67 -6.13 8.28
N HIS A 41 -6.55 -6.92 9.35
CA HIS A 41 -5.25 -7.38 9.82
C HIS A 41 -4.48 -8.18 8.75
N ASN A 42 -3.17 -7.96 8.71
CA ASN A 42 -2.22 -8.63 7.81
C ASN A 42 -2.43 -8.37 6.29
N GLN A 43 -3.43 -7.57 5.88
CA GLN A 43 -3.67 -7.31 4.45
C GLN A 43 -2.54 -6.49 3.82
N ASN A 44 -1.95 -5.54 4.55
CA ASN A 44 -0.80 -4.77 4.08
C ASN A 44 0.42 -5.66 3.79
N GLU A 45 0.74 -6.59 4.70
CA GLU A 45 1.82 -7.56 4.51
C GLU A 45 1.57 -8.47 3.32
N ALA A 46 0.35 -8.99 3.18
CA ALA A 46 -0.02 -9.84 2.06
C ALA A 46 0.16 -9.13 0.71
N HIS A 47 -0.24 -7.86 0.62
CA HIS A 47 0.01 -7.04 -0.56
C HIS A 47 1.50 -6.83 -0.82
N LEU A 48 2.29 -6.52 0.21
CA LEU A 48 3.75 -6.34 0.07
C LEU A 48 4.45 -7.63 -0.36
N ASP A 49 4.06 -8.79 0.15
CA ASP A 49 4.61 -10.07 -0.29
C ASP A 49 4.33 -10.32 -1.78
N CYS A 50 3.13 -9.97 -2.23
CA CYS A 50 2.78 -10.04 -3.64
C CYS A 50 3.56 -9.04 -4.51
N LEU A 51 3.65 -7.77 -4.08
CA LEU A 51 4.43 -6.74 -4.77
C LEU A 51 5.91 -7.14 -4.88
N ARG A 52 6.48 -7.71 -3.81
CA ARG A 52 7.85 -8.24 -3.80
C ARG A 52 8.03 -9.36 -4.83
N SER A 53 7.06 -10.29 -4.90
CA SER A 53 7.12 -11.45 -5.80
C SER A 53 7.10 -11.06 -7.28
N VAL A 54 6.35 -10.00 -7.63
CA VAL A 54 6.25 -9.54 -9.02
C VAL A 54 7.29 -8.48 -9.40
N ARG A 55 8.11 -8.01 -8.44
CA ARG A 55 9.05 -6.89 -8.63
C ARG A 55 10.08 -7.12 -9.73
N ASN A 56 10.54 -8.36 -9.91
CA ASN A 56 11.51 -8.73 -10.95
C ASN A 56 10.89 -8.90 -12.36
N ARG A 57 9.60 -8.58 -12.52
CA ARG A 57 8.90 -8.62 -13.81
C ARG A 57 8.77 -7.21 -14.39
N LYS A 58 8.38 -7.16 -15.67
CA LYS A 58 8.10 -5.91 -16.38
C LYS A 58 6.63 -5.53 -16.18
N TRP A 59 6.40 -4.39 -15.53
CA TRP A 59 5.10 -3.79 -15.29
C TRP A 59 5.30 -2.32 -14.86
N GLU A 60 4.29 -1.48 -15.10
CA GLU A 60 4.34 -0.03 -14.84
C GLU A 60 3.52 0.39 -13.63
N TYR A 61 2.43 -0.33 -13.36
CA TYR A 61 1.52 -0.08 -12.24
C TYR A 61 1.08 -1.39 -11.59
N ALA A 62 0.87 -1.34 -10.27
CA ALA A 62 0.24 -2.39 -9.50
C ALA A 62 -1.12 -1.91 -8.98
N MET A 63 -2.14 -2.74 -9.10
CA MET A 63 -3.47 -2.50 -8.54
C MET A 63 -3.69 -3.50 -7.40
N LEU A 64 -4.01 -2.99 -6.21
CA LEU A 64 -4.37 -3.83 -5.06
C LEU A 64 -5.87 -4.06 -5.07
N LEU A 65 -6.28 -5.33 -4.97
CA LEU A 65 -7.66 -5.77 -5.09
C LEU A 65 -7.96 -6.83 -4.03
N GLN A 66 -9.23 -6.91 -3.65
CA GLN A 66 -9.81 -7.93 -2.79
C GLN A 66 -10.68 -8.91 -3.59
N SER A 67 -11.06 -10.04 -2.98
CA SER A 67 -11.74 -11.16 -3.66
C SER A 67 -13.09 -10.83 -4.31
N LEU A 68 -13.73 -9.72 -3.91
CA LEU A 68 -15.03 -9.28 -4.43
C LEU A 68 -14.92 -8.09 -5.40
N ASP A 69 -13.71 -7.62 -5.69
CA ASP A 69 -13.51 -6.51 -6.62
C ASP A 69 -13.71 -6.97 -8.07
N VAL A 70 -14.40 -6.15 -8.85
CA VAL A 70 -14.64 -6.37 -10.28
C VAL A 70 -14.19 -5.15 -11.08
N MET A 71 -13.34 -5.39 -12.09
CA MET A 71 -12.89 -4.33 -12.99
C MET A 71 -14.02 -3.91 -13.93
N ILE A 72 -14.42 -2.64 -13.85
CA ILE A 72 -15.47 -2.03 -14.70
C ILE A 72 -14.94 -1.30 -15.94
N LYS A 73 -13.66 -1.48 -16.23
CA LYS A 73 -12.96 -0.92 -17.40
C LYS A 73 -12.21 -2.05 -18.09
N THR A 74 -12.17 -2.00 -19.41
CA THR A 74 -11.38 -2.96 -20.18
C THR A 74 -9.89 -2.75 -19.93
N HIS A 75 -9.08 -3.76 -20.24
CA HIS A 75 -7.63 -3.64 -20.14
C HIS A 75 -7.09 -2.44 -20.94
N TYR A 76 -7.61 -2.23 -22.16
CA TYR A 76 -7.25 -1.08 -23.00
C TYR A 76 -7.59 0.25 -22.31
N GLN A 77 -8.80 0.41 -21.78
CA GLN A 77 -9.20 1.63 -21.07
C GLN A 77 -8.31 1.88 -19.85
N MET A 78 -8.00 0.83 -19.08
CA MET A 78 -7.08 0.95 -17.94
C MET A 78 -5.69 1.38 -18.39
N THR A 79 -5.16 0.81 -19.47
CA THR A 79 -3.85 1.22 -20.02
C THR A 79 -3.83 2.70 -20.41
N GLU A 80 -4.87 3.21 -21.07
CA GLU A 80 -4.93 4.63 -21.46
C GLU A 80 -5.05 5.56 -20.24
N ILE A 81 -5.83 5.19 -19.22
CA ILE A 81 -5.91 5.93 -17.95
C ILE A 81 -4.55 5.98 -17.26
N LEU A 82 -3.86 4.85 -17.15
CA LEU A 82 -2.56 4.77 -16.46
C LEU A 82 -1.44 5.49 -17.22
N LYS A 83 -1.53 5.58 -18.55
CA LYS A 83 -0.63 6.45 -19.35
C LYS A 83 -0.85 7.91 -19.03
N ILE A 84 -2.10 8.35 -18.84
CA ILE A 84 -2.44 9.72 -18.45
C ILE A 84 -1.87 10.02 -17.05
N TYR A 85 -1.95 9.07 -16.11
CA TYR A 85 -1.39 9.23 -14.77
C TYR A 85 0.12 9.45 -14.75
N GLY A 86 0.88 8.99 -15.75
CA GLY A 86 2.26 9.43 -15.99
C GLY A 86 3.22 9.24 -14.81
N GLY A 87 3.00 8.23 -13.97
CA GLY A 87 3.77 7.96 -12.73
C GLY A 87 3.09 8.43 -11.44
N ALA A 88 1.98 9.16 -11.50
CA ALA A 88 1.14 9.44 -10.33
C ALA A 88 0.49 8.15 -9.82
N ASN A 89 0.31 8.04 -8.50
CA ASN A 89 -0.49 6.97 -7.91
C ASN A 89 -1.96 7.38 -7.85
N ASP A 90 -2.84 6.40 -7.69
CA ASP A 90 -4.27 6.62 -7.43
C ASP A 90 -4.62 6.03 -6.08
N ILE A 91 -4.74 6.91 -5.08
CA ILE A 91 -4.93 6.54 -3.69
C ILE A 91 -6.01 7.46 -3.12
N GLN A 92 -7.15 6.88 -2.75
CA GLN A 92 -8.16 7.59 -1.96
C GLN A 92 -7.52 8.06 -0.67
N THR A 93 -7.57 9.36 -0.40
CA THR A 93 -7.05 9.90 0.86
C THR A 93 -7.96 10.97 1.42
N GLN A 94 -8.29 10.83 2.69
CA GLN A 94 -8.96 11.82 3.53
C GLN A 94 -8.20 12.02 4.84
N LEU A 95 -8.64 13.01 5.62
CA LEU A 95 -8.22 13.14 7.01
C LEU A 95 -8.59 11.87 7.76
N CYS A 96 -7.67 11.41 8.59
CA CYS A 96 -7.97 10.27 9.42
C CYS A 96 -8.79 10.74 10.64
N PRO A 97 -9.94 10.10 10.92
CA PRO A 97 -10.74 10.46 12.07
C PRO A 97 -10.13 9.89 13.37
N ASP A 98 -10.38 10.55 14.49
CA ASP A 98 -9.76 10.27 15.79
C ASP A 98 -10.04 8.85 16.32
N ASP A 99 -11.19 8.27 15.93
CA ASP A 99 -11.58 6.90 16.28
C ASP A 99 -10.87 5.83 15.43
N ARG A 100 -10.17 6.24 14.36
CA ARG A 100 -9.48 5.35 13.42
C ARG A 100 -7.98 5.56 13.38
N CYS A 101 -7.46 6.76 13.62
CA CYS A 101 -6.02 7.00 13.78
C CYS A 101 -5.72 7.28 15.25
N ILE A 102 -5.22 6.25 15.92
CA ILE A 102 -5.00 6.29 17.35
C ILE A 102 -3.79 7.18 17.64
N ASP A 103 -4.00 8.28 18.36
CA ASP A 103 -2.93 9.22 18.75
C ASP A 103 -1.81 8.60 19.59
N SER A 104 -2.05 7.41 20.17
CA SER A 104 -1.06 6.68 20.97
C SER A 104 -0.03 5.92 20.13
N LEU A 105 -0.23 5.76 18.82
CA LEU A 105 0.73 5.09 17.95
C LEU A 105 2.01 5.91 17.83
N GLU A 106 3.15 5.24 17.65
CA GLU A 106 4.38 5.95 17.33
C GLU A 106 4.21 6.74 16.03
N THR A 107 4.54 8.03 16.04
CA THR A 107 4.38 8.91 14.87
C THR A 107 5.71 9.41 14.32
N ASN A 108 6.81 9.29 15.07
CA ASN A 108 8.10 9.79 14.65
C ASN A 108 8.67 8.97 13.50
N LEU A 109 8.96 9.61 12.36
CA LEU A 109 9.43 8.94 11.15
C LEU A 109 10.76 8.21 11.35
N GLY A 110 11.64 8.76 12.19
CA GLY A 110 12.93 8.15 12.52
C GLY A 110 12.76 6.83 13.27
N LYS A 111 11.90 6.81 14.30
CA LYS A 111 11.59 5.60 15.09
C LYS A 111 10.83 4.55 14.28
N LEU A 112 9.94 4.98 13.39
CA LEU A 112 9.22 4.10 12.46
C LEU A 112 10.08 3.59 11.30
N ARG A 113 11.34 4.03 11.17
CA ARG A 113 12.25 3.69 10.04
C ARG A 113 11.69 4.09 8.66
N LEU A 114 10.93 5.18 8.62
CA LEU A 114 10.32 5.72 7.40
C LEU A 114 11.13 6.84 6.74
N CYS A 115 12.27 7.21 7.33
CA CYS A 115 13.17 8.16 6.68
C CYS A 115 13.91 7.52 5.51
N PRO A 116 13.85 8.11 4.30
CA PRO A 116 14.49 7.53 3.12
C PRO A 116 16.01 7.39 3.29
N LYS A 117 16.53 6.22 2.90
CA LYS A 117 17.95 5.86 3.05
C LYS A 117 18.91 6.78 2.29
N ASN A 118 18.44 7.44 1.25
CA ASN A 118 19.24 8.36 0.43
C ASN A 118 19.38 9.77 1.04
N LEU A 119 18.59 10.13 2.05
CA LEU A 119 18.72 11.42 2.74
C LEU A 119 20.05 11.50 3.52
N LYS A 120 20.63 12.71 3.58
CA LYS A 120 21.89 12.97 4.30
C LYS A 120 21.83 14.33 5.01
N GLY A 121 22.69 14.50 6.02
CA GLY A 121 22.85 15.77 6.74
C GLY A 121 21.52 16.32 7.26
N GLU A 122 21.30 17.62 7.04
CA GLU A 122 20.13 18.36 7.52
C GLU A 122 18.79 17.75 7.07
N GLU A 123 18.71 17.18 5.86
CA GLU A 123 17.48 16.55 5.36
C GLU A 123 17.12 15.30 6.18
N MET A 124 18.12 14.49 6.53
CA MET A 124 17.94 13.32 7.39
C MET A 124 17.54 13.73 8.81
N ASP A 125 18.17 14.76 9.36
CA ASP A 125 17.85 15.28 10.70
C ASP A 125 16.43 15.83 10.75
N LYS A 126 16.02 16.57 9.72
CA LYS A 126 14.64 17.06 9.56
C LYS A 126 13.64 15.91 9.49
N CYS A 127 13.92 14.86 8.72
CA CYS A 127 13.03 13.69 8.65
C CYS A 127 12.89 13.02 10.03
N LYS A 128 14.01 12.78 10.73
CA LYS A 128 14.00 12.15 12.06
C LYS A 128 13.30 12.98 13.12
N ALA A 129 13.27 14.31 12.97
CA ALA A 129 12.51 15.20 13.85
C ALA A 129 11.02 15.32 13.46
N SER A 130 10.61 14.79 12.31
CA SER A 130 9.26 14.91 11.79
C SER A 130 8.37 13.72 12.18
N SER A 131 7.06 13.96 12.14
CA SER A 131 6.05 12.93 12.37
C SER A 131 5.29 12.60 11.08
N ILE A 132 4.90 11.34 10.94
CA ILE A 132 4.01 10.88 9.88
C ILE A 132 2.70 11.69 9.89
N LYS A 133 2.17 11.96 8.69
CA LYS A 133 0.83 12.52 8.53
C LYS A 133 -0.12 11.38 8.20
N TRP A 134 -0.97 11.07 9.17
CA TRP A 134 -2.01 10.08 9.00
C TRP A 134 -2.96 10.45 7.87
N GLY A 135 -3.20 9.49 6.99
CA GLY A 135 -4.25 9.52 5.98
C GLY A 135 -5.11 8.27 6.11
N LYS A 136 -6.40 8.43 5.81
CA LYS A 136 -7.36 7.32 5.73
C LYS A 136 -7.88 7.20 4.30
N GLY A 137 -8.14 5.99 3.84
CA GLY A 137 -8.68 5.77 2.50
C GLY A 137 -9.37 4.42 2.37
N SER A 138 -9.22 3.80 1.20
CA SER A 138 -9.56 2.41 0.95
C SER A 138 -8.28 1.60 0.74
N MET A 139 -8.34 0.29 0.92
CA MET A 139 -7.23 -0.61 0.60
C MET A 139 -6.93 -0.66 -0.91
N GLN A 140 -7.96 -0.47 -1.75
CA GLN A 140 -7.81 -0.44 -3.20
C GLN A 140 -7.00 0.79 -3.61
N VAL A 141 -5.78 0.54 -4.06
CA VAL A 141 -4.84 1.57 -4.55
C VAL A 141 -4.20 1.15 -5.84
N ILE A 142 -3.84 2.14 -6.66
CA ILE A 142 -2.99 1.96 -7.83
C ILE A 142 -1.65 2.62 -7.55
N LEU A 143 -0.59 1.81 -7.49
CA LEU A 143 0.77 2.25 -7.22
C LEU A 143 1.59 2.20 -8.50
N SER A 144 2.32 3.28 -8.78
CA SER A 144 3.34 3.28 -9.82
C SER A 144 4.49 2.34 -9.47
N ARG A 145 5.18 1.83 -10.49
CA ARG A 145 6.40 1.03 -10.32
C ARG A 145 7.44 1.73 -9.46
N ALA A 146 7.63 3.04 -9.69
CA ALA A 146 8.53 3.86 -8.91
C ALA A 146 8.17 3.89 -7.41
N ALA A 147 6.88 4.00 -7.07
CA ALA A 147 6.42 3.99 -5.68
C ALA A 147 6.70 2.64 -5.00
N VAL A 148 6.41 1.53 -5.68
CA VAL A 148 6.65 0.19 -5.13
C VAL A 148 8.14 -0.07 -4.93
N ASP A 149 8.98 0.26 -5.92
CA ASP A 149 10.44 0.12 -5.78
C ASP A 149 10.97 0.98 -4.64
N TYR A 150 10.46 2.21 -4.50
CA TYR A 150 10.81 3.10 -3.40
C TYR A 150 10.47 2.53 -2.02
N ILE A 151 9.29 1.93 -1.86
CA ILE A 151 8.86 1.29 -0.61
C ILE A 151 9.84 0.20 -0.18
N PHE A 152 10.34 -0.62 -1.11
CA PHE A 152 11.28 -1.70 -0.78
C PHE A 152 12.73 -1.24 -0.64
N ASP A 153 13.13 -0.23 -1.41
CA ASP A 153 14.55 0.16 -1.48
C ASP A 153 14.89 1.28 -0.50
N GLN A 154 14.02 2.28 -0.35
CA GLN A 154 14.34 3.53 0.35
C GLN A 154 13.82 3.57 1.78
N ILE A 155 12.70 2.92 2.10
CA ILE A 155 12.09 2.97 3.44
C ILE A 155 11.84 1.56 4.00
N ASP A 156 11.44 1.48 5.27
CA ASP A 156 11.00 0.24 5.91
C ASP A 156 9.62 0.47 6.53
N VAL A 157 8.59 -0.11 5.92
CA VAL A 157 7.20 0.06 6.33
C VAL A 157 6.75 -0.91 7.42
N PHE A 158 7.54 -1.95 7.72
CA PHE A 158 7.13 -3.00 8.66
C PHE A 158 6.92 -2.52 10.11
N PRO A 159 7.71 -1.57 10.66
CA PRO A 159 7.40 -0.99 11.97
C PRO A 159 6.02 -0.35 12.01
N LEU A 160 5.68 0.44 11.00
CA LEU A 160 4.38 1.11 10.90
C LEU A 160 3.25 0.10 10.76
N ILE A 161 3.42 -0.91 9.91
CA ILE A 161 2.42 -1.96 9.74
C ILE A 161 2.19 -2.73 11.05
N LYS A 162 3.25 -2.98 11.83
CA LYS A 162 3.12 -3.59 13.14
C LYS A 162 2.27 -2.73 14.09
N GLU A 163 2.55 -1.43 14.16
CA GLU A 163 1.74 -0.48 14.95
C GLU A 163 0.27 -0.50 14.49
N MET A 164 0.02 -0.60 13.18
CA MET A 164 -1.34 -0.69 12.64
C MET A 164 -2.03 -2.00 13.00
N ASN A 165 -1.35 -3.13 12.93
CA ASN A 165 -1.96 -4.43 13.24
C ASN A 165 -2.24 -4.63 14.74
N ASP A 166 -1.73 -3.75 15.61
CA ASP A 166 -2.11 -3.71 17.03
C ASP A 166 -3.43 -2.91 17.26
N MET A 167 -3.96 -2.25 16.22
CA MET A 167 -5.21 -1.50 16.27
C MET A 167 -6.44 -2.41 16.14
N GLY A 168 -7.62 -1.93 16.57
CA GLY A 168 -8.83 -2.78 16.59
C GLY A 168 -9.58 -2.92 15.25
N TYR A 169 -9.48 -1.96 14.32
CA TYR A 169 -10.33 -1.96 13.13
C TYR A 169 -9.84 -1.08 11.95
N GLY A 170 -10.00 -1.63 10.74
CA GLY A 170 -9.66 -1.05 9.45
C GLY A 170 -8.24 -0.49 9.40
N VAL A 171 -7.32 -1.38 9.78
CA VAL A 171 -5.87 -1.16 9.90
C VAL A 171 -5.18 -1.11 8.53
N ASP A 172 -5.90 -1.56 7.52
CA ASP A 172 -5.49 -1.75 6.15
C ASP A 172 -5.74 -0.48 5.29
N GLU A 173 -6.60 0.41 5.80
CA GLU A 173 -7.04 1.64 5.13
C GLU A 173 -6.16 2.88 5.38
N GLN A 174 -4.92 2.71 5.85
CA GLN A 174 -4.10 3.83 6.35
C GLN A 174 -2.65 3.86 5.85
N LEU A 175 -2.07 2.71 5.48
CA LEU A 175 -0.65 2.62 5.13
C LEU A 175 -0.31 3.48 3.93
N TYR A 176 -0.86 3.14 2.76
CA TYR A 176 -0.51 3.80 1.52
C TYR A 176 -0.91 5.27 1.53
N GLN A 177 -2.03 5.61 2.17
CA GLN A 177 -2.50 6.97 2.36
C GLN A 177 -1.50 7.81 3.14
N SER A 178 -1.01 7.30 4.27
CA SER A 178 -0.08 8.02 5.14
C SER A 178 1.29 8.19 4.47
N LEU A 179 1.77 7.17 3.75
CA LEU A 179 2.99 7.26 2.94
C LEU A 179 2.85 8.29 1.81
N HIS A 180 1.68 8.33 1.17
CA HIS A 180 1.41 9.14 0.00
C HIS A 180 1.31 10.64 0.30
N VAL A 181 0.89 10.99 1.52
CA VAL A 181 0.63 12.39 1.90
C VAL A 181 1.69 13.03 2.79
N THR A 182 2.64 12.24 3.32
CA THR A 182 3.73 12.73 4.17
C THR A 182 4.92 13.18 3.32
N PRO A 183 5.18 14.50 3.17
CA PRO A 183 6.21 15.01 2.27
C PRO A 183 7.63 14.53 2.60
N GLU A 184 7.93 14.37 3.89
CA GLU A 184 9.24 13.94 4.39
C GLU A 184 9.57 12.49 4.00
N ILE A 185 8.56 11.66 3.71
CA ILE A 185 8.75 10.30 3.18
C ILE A 185 9.08 10.35 1.69
N GLY A 186 8.58 11.35 0.95
CA GLY A 186 8.96 11.56 -0.46
C GLY A 186 8.54 10.43 -1.41
N LEU A 187 7.41 9.76 -1.15
CA LEU A 187 6.92 8.66 -2.00
C LEU A 187 6.72 9.14 -3.45
N PRO A 188 7.32 8.48 -4.46
CA PRO A 188 7.09 8.81 -5.87
C PRO A 188 5.62 8.78 -6.24
N GLY A 189 5.14 9.81 -6.95
CA GLY A 189 3.74 9.99 -7.28
C GLY A 189 2.84 10.38 -6.10
N GLY A 190 3.41 10.70 -4.93
CA GLY A 190 2.72 11.27 -3.77
C GLY A 190 2.47 12.77 -3.89
N PHE A 191 1.65 13.31 -2.97
CA PHE A 191 1.36 14.75 -2.91
C PHE A 191 1.34 15.25 -1.47
N HIS A 192 1.48 16.56 -1.27
CA HIS A 192 1.53 17.11 0.09
C HIS A 192 0.18 17.01 0.78
N TYR A 193 0.15 16.63 2.07
CA TYR A 193 -1.08 16.54 2.86
C TYR A 193 -2.02 17.76 2.86
N LYS A 194 -1.56 18.94 2.42
CA LYS A 194 -2.35 20.18 2.32
C LYS A 194 -3.18 20.23 1.04
N CYS A 195 -2.86 19.38 0.05
CA CYS A 195 -3.62 19.22 -1.19
C CYS A 195 -4.78 18.24 -1.02
N ARG A 196 -4.91 17.59 0.15
CA ARG A 196 -6.10 16.79 0.49
C ARG A 196 -7.31 17.71 0.53
N GLY A 197 -8.33 17.45 -0.28
CA GLY A 197 -9.55 18.26 -0.25
C GLY A 197 -10.30 18.10 1.07
N ASN A 198 -11.02 19.15 1.48
CA ASN A 198 -11.89 19.14 2.67
C ASN A 198 -13.18 18.31 2.48
N ARG A 199 -13.27 17.47 1.45
CA ARG A 199 -14.46 16.65 1.17
C ARG A 199 -14.10 15.18 1.36
N ASP A 200 -15.00 14.46 2.00
CA ASP A 200 -14.92 13.01 2.15
C ASP A 200 -14.78 12.33 0.78
N ASN A 201 -14.02 11.24 0.73
CA ASN A 201 -13.89 10.35 -0.44
C ASN A 201 -13.26 10.94 -1.72
N GLN A 202 -12.19 11.74 -1.61
CA GLN A 202 -11.42 12.15 -2.78
C GLN A 202 -10.31 11.15 -3.14
N TYR A 203 -10.37 10.65 -4.37
CA TYR A 203 -9.24 10.07 -5.08
C TYR A 203 -8.49 11.24 -5.72
N ILE A 204 -7.22 11.40 -5.37
CA ILE A 204 -6.39 12.50 -5.88
C ILE A 204 -5.27 11.85 -6.70
N SER A 205 -5.46 11.81 -8.02
CA SER A 205 -4.40 11.64 -8.99
C SER A 205 -4.00 13.03 -9.51
N ARG A 206 -2.69 13.25 -9.71
CA ARG A 206 -2.15 14.51 -10.22
C ARG A 206 -2.04 14.49 -11.73
#